data_AF-A0A1T3CRF0-F1
#
_entry.id   AF-A0A1T3CRF0-F1
#
_cell.length_a   1.000
_cell.length_b   1.000
_cell.length_c   1.000
_cell.angle_alpha   90.00
_cell.angle_beta   90.00
_cell.angle_gamma   90.00
#
_symmetry.space_group_name_H-M   'P 1'
#
loop_
_entity.id
_entity.type
_entity.pdbx_description
1 polymer ?
#
loop_
_entity_poly.entity_id
_entity_poly.type
_entity_poly.pdbx_seq_one_letter_code
_entity_poly.pdbx_strand_id
1 'polypeptide(L)'
;MAVELVTTLNHNSIWDLVISTPHTTVEATKSEISRRLQRVETDEIVIESDTMTISVADILSSKLFDIPVRGRQCRHLECFDLQNWLNSRPSKWPQDVDEPSEVDCWACPLCGMDARPCSLLVDDFFVEIKEKILESGKSNTKKIEMHANGEWSPIEEPDGDDESSDRDAAQQK
;
A
#
# COMPACT_ATOMS: atom_id res chain seq x y z
N MET A 1 -21.56 -15.09 -33.96
CA MET A 1 -21.42 -13.80 -33.26
C MET A 1 -22.20 -13.90 -31.96
N ALA A 2 -21.54 -13.72 -30.83
CA ALA A 2 -22.20 -13.64 -29.52
C ALA A 2 -22.35 -12.16 -29.16
N VAL A 3 -23.47 -11.81 -28.54
CA VAL A 3 -23.73 -10.47 -27.98
C VAL A 3 -23.84 -10.67 -26.47
N GLU A 4 -23.07 -9.89 -25.71
CA GLU A 4 -23.05 -9.93 -24.25
C GLU A 4 -23.51 -8.59 -23.69
N LEU A 5 -24.32 -8.64 -22.63
CA LEU A 5 -24.67 -7.47 -21.85
C LEU A 5 -23.63 -7.29 -20.75
N VAL A 6 -22.89 -6.18 -20.78
CA VAL A 6 -21.91 -5.84 -19.75
C VAL A 6 -22.48 -4.73 -18.86
N THR A 7 -22.49 -4.96 -17.55
CA THR A 7 -22.80 -3.92 -16.57
C THR A 7 -21.49 -3.38 -15.98
N THR A 8 -21.38 -2.07 -15.90
CA THR A 8 -20.19 -1.36 -15.41
C THR A 8 -20.50 -0.70 -14.06
N LEU A 9 -19.50 -0.67 -13.19
CA LEU A 9 -19.55 0.11 -11.95
C LEU A 9 -18.74 1.38 -12.16
N ASN A 10 -19.30 2.52 -11.76
CA ASN A 10 -18.56 3.78 -11.75
C ASN A 10 -17.59 3.85 -10.56
N HIS A 11 -16.68 4.83 -10.59
CA HIS A 11 -15.63 4.98 -9.59
C HIS A 11 -16.17 5.03 -8.14
N ASN A 12 -17.24 5.78 -7.88
CA ASN A 12 -17.83 5.90 -6.55
C ASN A 12 -18.44 4.58 -6.08
N SER A 13 -19.11 3.84 -6.97
CA SER A 13 -19.66 2.52 -6.64
C SER A 13 -18.57 1.50 -6.31
N ILE A 14 -17.42 1.58 -7.02
CA ILE A 14 -16.25 0.75 -6.75
C ILE A 14 -15.64 1.12 -5.41
N TRP A 15 -15.53 2.41 -5.10
CA TRP A 15 -15.06 2.90 -3.82
C TRP A 15 -15.91 2.35 -2.67
N ASP A 16 -17.23 2.58 -2.73
CA ASP A 16 -18.18 2.11 -1.71
C ASP A 16 -18.17 0.59 -1.56
N LEU A 17 -17.98 -0.14 -2.67
CA LEU A 17 -17.80 -1.59 -2.65
C LEU A 17 -16.57 -1.98 -1.80
N VAL A 18 -15.41 -1.37 -2.05
CA VAL A 18 -14.19 -1.69 -1.30
C VAL A 18 -14.34 -1.33 0.17
N ILE A 19 -14.88 -0.16 0.50
CA ILE A 19 -15.09 0.29 1.89
C ILE A 19 -16.11 -0.57 2.64
N SER A 20 -17.08 -1.16 1.94
CA SER A 20 -18.07 -2.04 2.56
C SER A 20 -17.65 -3.51 2.63
N THR A 21 -16.52 -3.88 2.00
CA THR A 21 -15.99 -5.24 2.13
C THR A 21 -15.47 -5.52 3.54
N PRO A 22 -15.36 -6.79 3.97
CA PRO A 22 -14.74 -7.11 5.25
C PRO A 22 -13.29 -6.62 5.32
N HIS A 23 -12.95 -5.90 6.39
CA HIS A 23 -11.59 -5.42 6.63
C HIS A 23 -10.70 -6.53 7.23
N THR A 24 -9.39 -6.37 7.06
CA THR A 24 -8.40 -7.10 7.86
C THR A 24 -8.27 -6.39 9.20
N THR A 25 -8.56 -7.12 10.28
CA THR A 25 -8.54 -6.51 11.62
C THR A 25 -7.12 -6.26 12.10
N VAL A 26 -6.98 -5.33 13.06
CA VAL A 26 -5.70 -4.97 13.68
C VAL A 26 -4.98 -6.21 14.24
N GLU A 27 -5.71 -7.11 14.89
CA GLU A 27 -5.17 -8.32 15.52
C GLU A 27 -4.68 -9.34 14.48
N ALA A 28 -5.37 -9.44 13.33
CA ALA A 28 -4.96 -10.33 12.26
C ALA A 28 -3.60 -9.90 11.68
N THR A 29 -3.42 -8.61 11.43
CA THR A 29 -2.17 -8.05 10.93
C THR A 29 -1.04 -8.17 11.97
N LYS A 30 -1.30 -7.82 13.24
CA LYS A 30 -0.33 -8.01 14.34
C LYS A 30 0.09 -9.47 14.49
N SER A 31 -0.86 -10.40 14.47
CA SER A 31 -0.57 -11.84 14.58
C SER A 31 0.31 -12.34 13.43
N GLU A 32 0.06 -11.86 12.21
CA GLU A 32 0.87 -12.20 11.05
C GLU A 32 2.30 -11.62 11.15
N ILE A 33 2.47 -10.40 11.67
CA ILE A 33 3.78 -9.80 11.95
C ILE A 33 4.54 -10.63 12.99
N SER A 34 3.92 -10.92 14.14
CA SER A 34 4.54 -11.74 15.19
C SER A 34 4.94 -13.13 14.67
N ARG A 35 4.09 -13.75 13.83
CA ARG A 35 4.38 -15.05 13.20
C ARG A 35 5.59 -14.99 12.25
N ARG A 36 5.84 -13.86 11.59
CA ARG A 36 7.01 -13.69 10.73
C ARG A 36 8.28 -13.50 11.55
N LEU A 37 8.22 -12.72 12.62
CA LEU A 37 9.34 -12.50 13.55
C LEU A 37 9.77 -13.81 14.21
N GLN A 38 8.82 -14.63 14.69
CA GLN A 38 9.14 -15.93 15.33
C GLN A 38 9.73 -16.98 14.37
N ARG A 39 9.37 -16.94 13.08
CA ARG A 39 9.92 -17.88 12.08
C ARG A 39 11.39 -17.66 11.79
N VAL A 40 11.89 -16.43 12.01
CA VAL A 40 13.32 -16.12 11.84
C VAL A 40 14.16 -16.81 12.91
N GLU A 41 13.61 -17.12 14.09
CA GLU A 41 14.36 -17.77 15.18
C GLU A 41 14.65 -19.27 14.93
N THR A 42 13.91 -19.95 14.04
CA THR A 42 13.94 -21.43 13.96
C THR A 42 14.82 -22.01 12.84
N ASP A 43 15.25 -21.22 11.85
CA ASP A 43 16.20 -21.65 10.81
C ASP A 43 17.61 -21.22 11.20
N GLU A 44 18.62 -22.09 11.02
CA GLU A 44 19.96 -22.07 11.63
C GLU A 44 20.91 -20.87 11.29
N ILE A 45 20.46 -19.63 11.41
CA ILE A 45 21.27 -18.41 11.52
C ILE A 45 20.48 -17.43 12.40
N VAL A 46 20.89 -17.25 13.66
CA VAL A 46 20.28 -16.25 14.57
C VAL A 46 20.65 -14.85 14.06
N ILE A 47 19.80 -14.28 13.20
CA ILE A 47 19.81 -12.85 12.93
C ILE A 47 18.94 -12.23 14.01
N GLU A 48 19.61 -11.66 15.01
CA GLU A 48 19.05 -10.93 16.14
C GLU A 48 18.38 -9.65 15.63
N SER A 49 17.15 -9.79 15.14
CA SER A 49 16.30 -8.66 14.79
C SER A 49 14.92 -8.95 15.34
N ASP A 50 14.72 -8.55 16.60
CA ASP A 50 13.43 -8.58 17.32
C ASP A 50 12.38 -7.64 16.68
N THR A 51 12.76 -6.99 15.58
CA THR A 51 12.00 -5.96 14.91
C THR A 51 11.88 -6.21 13.41
N MET A 52 10.77 -5.74 12.83
CA MET A 52 10.49 -5.77 11.40
C MET A 52 10.13 -4.36 10.93
N THR A 53 10.84 -3.87 9.92
CA THR A 53 10.48 -2.59 9.28
C THR A 53 9.34 -2.79 8.29
N ILE A 54 8.32 -1.93 8.37
CA ILE A 54 7.15 -1.94 7.46
C ILE A 54 6.93 -0.54 6.89
N SER A 55 6.66 -0.44 5.60
CA SER A 55 6.27 0.83 4.96
C SER A 55 4.85 1.23 5.34
N VAL A 56 4.68 2.47 5.79
CA VAL A 56 3.38 3.12 6.01
C VAL A 56 3.04 4.12 4.90
N ALA A 57 3.89 4.20 3.88
CA ALA A 57 3.71 5.06 2.73
C ALA A 57 3.30 4.26 1.48
N ASP A 58 2.41 4.88 0.70
CA ASP A 58 1.93 4.43 -0.59
C ASP A 58 3.04 4.40 -1.64
N ILE A 59 3.09 3.31 -2.39
CA ILE A 59 4.12 3.11 -3.42
C ILE A 59 3.97 4.06 -4.62
N LEU A 60 2.77 4.60 -4.86
CA LEU A 60 2.50 5.48 -6.00
C LEU A 60 2.78 6.94 -5.65
N SER A 61 2.30 7.40 -4.50
CA SER A 61 2.43 8.80 -4.06
C SER A 61 3.61 9.06 -3.11
N SER A 62 4.21 8.01 -2.53
CA SER A 62 5.23 8.11 -1.47
C SER A 62 4.77 8.88 -0.23
N LYS A 63 3.45 8.98 -0.02
CA LYS A 63 2.81 9.63 1.14
C LYS A 63 2.16 8.58 2.04
N LEU A 64 1.86 8.94 3.28
CA LEU A 64 1.02 8.10 4.16
C LEU A 64 -0.27 7.71 3.45
N PHE A 65 -0.68 6.45 3.57
CA PHE A 65 -1.91 5.95 2.98
C PHE A 65 -3.12 6.77 3.48
N ASP A 66 -4.07 7.13 2.63
CA ASP A 66 -5.36 7.64 3.10
C ASP A 66 -6.27 6.47 3.46
N ILE A 67 -6.39 5.52 2.53
CA ILE A 67 -7.12 4.26 2.73
C ILE A 67 -6.20 3.10 2.35
N PRO A 68 -5.55 2.44 3.34
CA PRO A 68 -4.62 1.35 3.10
C PRO A 68 -5.37 0.10 2.66
N VAL A 69 -5.14 -0.33 1.43
CA VAL A 69 -5.73 -1.55 0.87
C VAL A 69 -4.66 -2.55 0.41
N ARG A 70 -5.04 -3.82 0.42
CA ARG A 70 -4.27 -4.92 -0.18
C ARG A 70 -5.21 -5.99 -0.71
N GLY A 71 -4.73 -6.77 -1.68
CA GLY A 71 -5.49 -7.90 -2.20
C GLY A 71 -5.62 -9.02 -1.15
N ARG A 72 -6.75 -9.72 -1.14
CA ARG A 72 -7.02 -10.85 -0.23
C ARG A 72 -5.99 -11.98 -0.34
N GLN A 73 -5.38 -12.14 -1.52
CA GLN A 73 -4.39 -13.17 -1.80
C GLN A 73 -2.94 -12.67 -1.68
N CYS A 74 -2.74 -11.39 -1.35
CA CYS A 74 -1.43 -10.81 -1.14
C CYS A 74 -0.75 -11.48 0.06
N ARG A 75 0.52 -11.88 -0.14
CA ARG A 75 1.38 -12.43 0.93
C ARG A 75 2.32 -11.39 1.52
N HIS A 76 2.42 -10.21 0.94
CA HIS A 76 3.14 -9.08 1.53
C HIS A 76 2.27 -8.43 2.62
N LEU A 77 2.88 -7.65 3.51
CA LEU A 77 2.17 -6.91 4.57
C LEU A 77 1.80 -5.50 4.14
N GLU A 78 2.60 -4.95 3.24
CA GLU A 78 2.54 -3.60 2.73
C GLU A 78 1.22 -3.36 2.01
N CYS A 79 0.59 -2.23 2.32
CA CYS A 79 -0.60 -1.75 1.63
C CYS A 79 -0.22 -0.79 0.50
N PHE A 80 -1.21 -0.43 -0.31
CA PHE A 80 -1.18 0.70 -1.23
C PHE A 80 -2.47 1.51 -1.06
N ASP A 81 -2.46 2.76 -1.49
CA ASP A 81 -3.62 3.64 -1.30
C ASP A 81 -4.74 3.34 -2.31
N LEU A 82 -5.99 3.24 -1.83
CA LEU A 82 -7.15 2.92 -2.68
C LEU A 82 -7.37 3.95 -3.79
N GLN A 83 -7.30 5.25 -3.48
CA GLN A 83 -7.57 6.30 -4.45
C GLN A 83 -6.50 6.33 -5.53
N ASN A 84 -5.23 6.25 -5.11
CA ASN A 84 -4.12 6.23 -6.06
C ASN A 84 -4.16 4.97 -6.92
N TRP A 85 -4.52 3.82 -6.32
CA TRP A 85 -4.67 2.57 -7.05
C TRP A 85 -5.74 2.65 -8.14
N LEU A 86 -6.95 3.10 -7.80
CA LEU A 86 -8.05 3.23 -8.76
C LEU A 86 -7.71 4.24 -9.87
N ASN A 87 -7.13 5.39 -9.52
CA ASN A 87 -6.72 6.43 -10.48
C ASN A 87 -5.60 5.98 -11.42
N SER A 88 -4.75 5.04 -10.97
CA SER A 88 -3.65 4.54 -11.79
C SER A 88 -4.07 3.55 -12.87
N ARG A 89 -5.32 3.07 -12.85
CA ARG A 89 -5.78 2.08 -13.82
C ARG A 89 -6.04 2.74 -15.18
N PRO A 90 -5.57 2.15 -16.29
CA PRO A 90 -5.72 2.75 -17.60
C PRO A 90 -7.20 2.81 -17.97
N SER A 91 -7.68 4.00 -18.31
CA SER A 91 -8.96 4.18 -18.98
C SER A 91 -8.83 3.79 -20.44
N LYS A 92 -9.88 3.19 -21.00
CA LYS A 92 -9.95 2.94 -22.44
C LYS A 92 -9.94 4.27 -23.19
N TRP A 93 -9.37 4.25 -24.39
CA TRP A 93 -9.40 5.38 -25.30
C TRP A 93 -10.50 5.18 -26.36
N PRO A 94 -11.29 6.22 -26.72
CA PRO A 94 -11.28 7.58 -26.17
C PRO A 94 -11.70 7.60 -24.70
N GLN A 95 -11.11 8.51 -23.91
CA GLN A 95 -11.38 8.65 -22.47
C GLN A 95 -12.83 9.08 -22.24
N ASP A 96 -13.76 8.13 -22.32
CA ASP A 96 -15.12 8.32 -21.85
C ASP A 96 -15.10 8.13 -20.33
N VAL A 97 -15.57 9.14 -19.61
CA VAL A 97 -15.39 9.25 -18.14
C VAL A 97 -16.10 8.12 -17.38
N ASP A 98 -17.06 7.47 -18.05
CA ASP A 98 -17.88 6.38 -17.54
C ASP A 98 -17.45 4.98 -18.05
N GLU A 99 -16.41 4.89 -18.90
CA GLU A 99 -15.94 3.60 -19.43
C GLU A 99 -14.99 2.89 -18.45
N PRO A 100 -15.19 1.58 -18.15
CA PRO A 100 -14.31 0.83 -17.25
C PRO A 100 -12.88 0.73 -17.75
N SER A 101 -11.95 0.64 -16.80
CA SER A 101 -10.56 0.28 -17.08
C SER A 101 -10.43 -1.09 -17.77
N GLU A 102 -9.30 -1.30 -18.45
CA GLU A 102 -8.99 -2.59 -19.07
C GLU A 102 -8.96 -3.73 -18.05
N VAL A 103 -9.56 -4.87 -18.41
CA VAL A 103 -9.80 -6.01 -17.52
C VAL A 103 -8.50 -6.68 -17.05
N ASP A 104 -7.42 -6.55 -17.83
CA ASP A 104 -6.13 -7.21 -17.55
C ASP A 104 -5.17 -6.35 -16.69
N CYS A 105 -5.62 -5.20 -16.18
CA CYS A 105 -4.77 -4.28 -15.43
C CYS A 105 -4.97 -4.34 -13.90
N TRP A 106 -5.56 -5.40 -13.35
CA TRP A 106 -5.89 -5.48 -11.91
C TRP A 106 -4.94 -6.35 -11.08
N ALA A 107 -3.68 -6.47 -11.50
CA ALA A 107 -2.63 -7.16 -10.74
C ALA A 107 -2.04 -6.24 -9.68
N CYS A 108 -1.84 -6.76 -8.46
CA CYS A 108 -1.25 -6.04 -7.34
C CYS A 108 0.12 -5.46 -7.75
N PRO A 109 0.37 -4.17 -7.52
CA PRO A 109 1.62 -3.54 -7.94
C PRO A 109 2.85 -4.02 -7.15
N LEU A 110 2.65 -4.67 -6.00
CA LEU A 110 3.72 -5.21 -5.14
C LEU A 110 4.09 -6.67 -5.47
N CYS A 111 3.12 -7.50 -5.85
CA CYS A 111 3.34 -8.94 -6.01
C CYS A 111 2.67 -9.61 -7.21
N GLY A 112 1.92 -8.86 -8.02
CA GLY A 112 1.22 -9.37 -9.20
C GLY A 112 -0.03 -10.24 -8.92
N MET A 113 -0.38 -10.48 -7.66
CA MET A 113 -1.60 -11.22 -7.28
C MET A 113 -2.88 -10.41 -7.57
N ASP A 114 -4.04 -11.04 -7.51
CA ASP A 114 -5.33 -10.37 -7.78
C ASP A 114 -5.60 -9.17 -6.85
N ALA A 115 -5.78 -7.99 -7.46
CA ALA A 115 -6.11 -6.72 -6.80
C ALA A 115 -7.30 -6.02 -7.49
N ARG A 116 -8.22 -6.80 -8.08
CA ARG A 116 -9.54 -6.30 -8.50
C ARG A 116 -10.28 -5.71 -7.30
N PRO A 117 -11.20 -4.74 -7.48
CA PRO A 117 -11.87 -4.10 -6.36
C PRO A 117 -12.62 -5.06 -5.43
N CYS A 118 -13.24 -6.10 -5.99
CA CYS A 118 -13.92 -7.14 -5.19
C CYS A 118 -12.97 -8.04 -4.38
N SER A 119 -11.67 -7.99 -4.67
CA SER A 119 -10.61 -8.76 -4.01
C SER A 119 -9.77 -7.91 -3.07
N LEU A 120 -9.98 -6.58 -3.02
CA LEU A 120 -9.32 -5.68 -2.09
C LEU A 120 -9.94 -5.78 -0.70
N LEU A 121 -9.11 -5.56 0.32
CA LEU A 121 -9.49 -5.44 1.72
C LEU A 121 -8.78 -4.21 2.29
N VAL A 122 -9.47 -3.44 3.11
CA VAL A 122 -8.86 -2.40 3.95
C VAL A 122 -8.16 -3.06 5.13
N ASP A 123 -6.99 -2.56 5.51
CA ASP A 123 -6.23 -3.06 6.67
C ASP A 123 -6.32 -2.07 7.84
N ASP A 124 -7.13 -2.43 8.84
CA ASP A 124 -7.43 -1.55 9.98
C ASP A 124 -6.19 -1.26 10.83
N PHE A 125 -5.18 -2.14 10.81
CA PHE A 125 -3.91 -1.88 11.48
C PHE A 125 -3.26 -0.62 10.91
N PHE A 126 -3.16 -0.50 9.58
CA PHE A 126 -2.54 0.66 8.96
C PHE A 126 -3.38 1.94 9.11
N VAL A 127 -4.71 1.81 9.21
CA VAL A 127 -5.60 2.93 9.55
C VAL A 127 -5.25 3.47 10.94
N GLU A 128 -5.16 2.60 11.95
CA GLU A 128 -4.80 2.99 13.32
C GLU A 128 -3.39 3.60 13.40
N ILE A 129 -2.42 3.01 12.70
CA ILE A 129 -1.05 3.53 12.64
C ILE A 129 -1.03 4.95 12.05
N LYS A 130 -1.74 5.17 10.94
CA LYS A 130 -1.83 6.49 10.30
C LYS A 130 -2.36 7.53 11.29
N GLU A 131 -3.48 7.23 11.95
CA GLU A 131 -4.09 8.16 12.92
C GLU A 131 -3.10 8.54 14.02
N LYS A 132 -2.40 7.55 14.61
CA LYS A 132 -1.39 7.79 15.64
C LYS A 132 -0.18 8.59 15.16
N ILE A 133 0.27 8.38 13.92
CA ILE A 133 1.36 9.15 13.32
C ILE A 133 0.93 10.62 13.15
N LEU A 134 -0.30 10.86 12.69
CA LEU A 134 -0.85 12.21 12.50
C LEU A 134 -1.04 12.92 13.85
N GLU A 135 -1.57 12.24 14.86
CA GLU A 135 -1.70 12.76 16.23
C GLU A 135 -0.35 13.15 16.85
N SER A 136 0.69 12.38 16.53
CA SER A 136 2.06 12.65 16.99
C SER A 136 2.77 13.77 16.23
N GLY A 137 2.13 14.33 15.20
CA GLY A 137 2.72 15.38 14.35
C GLY A 137 3.84 14.90 13.43
N LYS A 138 4.01 13.58 13.24
CA LYS A 138 5.11 12.98 12.47
C LYS A 138 4.71 12.59 11.05
N SER A 139 4.02 13.49 10.35
CA SER A 139 3.43 13.22 9.02
C SER A 139 4.44 12.82 7.93
N ASN A 140 5.75 13.09 8.11
CA ASN A 140 6.81 12.67 7.20
C ASN A 140 7.29 11.22 7.43
N THR A 141 6.70 10.49 8.38
CA THR A 141 7.05 9.08 8.64
C THR A 141 6.62 8.21 7.47
N LYS A 142 7.59 7.52 6.83
CA LYS A 142 7.31 6.59 5.73
C LYS A 142 7.44 5.12 6.14
N LYS A 143 8.14 4.84 7.23
CA LYS A 143 8.39 3.49 7.73
C LYS A 143 8.19 3.45 9.23
N ILE A 144 7.73 2.31 9.71
CA ILE A 144 7.66 1.99 11.13
C ILE A 144 8.52 0.77 11.41
N GLU A 145 9.03 0.69 12.62
CA GLU A 145 9.65 -0.50 13.18
C GLU A 145 8.63 -1.19 14.09
N MET A 146 8.29 -2.44 13.78
CA MET A 146 7.39 -3.30 14.56
C MET A 146 8.19 -4.25 15.43
N HIS A 147 7.87 -4.32 16.71
CA HIS A 147 8.49 -5.24 17.67
C HIS A 147 7.66 -6.53 17.85
N ALA A 148 8.30 -7.62 18.27
CA ALA A 148 7.63 -8.90 18.53
C ALA A 148 6.51 -8.83 19.60
N ASN A 149 6.60 -7.87 20.53
CA ASN A 149 5.58 -7.58 21.54
C ASN A 149 4.33 -6.87 20.97
N GLY A 150 4.35 -6.47 19.70
CA GLY A 150 3.26 -5.74 19.02
C GLY A 150 3.32 -4.22 19.16
N GLU A 151 4.32 -3.68 19.84
CA GLU A 151 4.63 -2.25 19.86
C GLU A 151 5.30 -1.83 18.55
N TRP A 152 5.20 -0.53 18.24
CA TRP A 152 5.81 0.02 17.04
C TRP A 152 6.39 1.40 17.32
N SER A 153 7.42 1.76 16.55
CA SER A 153 8.02 3.09 16.59
C SER A 153 8.17 3.67 15.17
N PRO A 154 7.96 4.97 14.97
CA PRO A 154 8.19 5.61 13.68
C PRO A 154 9.68 5.71 13.40
N ILE A 155 10.09 5.39 12.17
CA ILE A 155 11.46 5.62 11.70
C ILE A 155 11.48 6.99 11.05
N GLU A 156 12.18 7.93 11.70
CA GLU A 156 12.41 9.27 11.16
C GLU A 156 13.52 9.18 10.10
N GLU A 157 13.18 9.43 8.85
CA GLU A 157 14.19 9.68 7.82
C GLU A 157 14.67 11.13 7.99
N PRO A 158 15.98 11.41 8.05
CA PRO A 158 16.46 12.77 8.05
C PRO A 158 15.95 13.45 6.78
N ASP A 159 15.36 14.64 6.91
CA ASP A 159 14.93 15.44 5.77
C ASP A 159 16.11 15.57 4.81
N GLY A 160 16.02 14.89 3.67
CA GLY A 160 17.03 14.99 2.63
C GLY A 160 16.99 16.41 2.11
N ASP A 161 17.98 17.21 2.52
CA ASP A 161 18.29 18.48 1.92
C ASP A 161 18.36 18.29 0.40
N ASP A 162 17.44 18.96 -0.31
CA ASP A 162 17.51 19.24 -1.73
C ASP A 162 18.76 20.10 -1.98
N GLU A 163 19.94 19.49 -1.97
CA GLU A 163 21.17 20.07 -2.51
C GLU A 163 21.06 20.09 -4.04
N SER A 164 20.21 21.01 -4.50
CA SER A 164 20.33 21.68 -5.79
C SER A 164 21.73 22.30 -5.88
N SER A 165 22.67 21.53 -6.44
CA SER A 165 23.94 22.08 -6.93
C SER A 165 23.93 22.07 -8.45
N ASP A 166 23.40 23.17 -8.98
CA ASP A 166 23.80 23.71 -10.27
C ASP A 166 25.31 23.58 -10.43
N ARG A 167 25.74 22.82 -11.45
CA ARG A 167 27.06 23.04 -12.07
C ARG A 167 26.90 23.07 -13.57
N ASP A 168 27.05 24.32 -14.02
CA ASP A 168 27.18 24.83 -15.36
C ASP A 168 27.95 23.97 -16.37
N ALA A 169 27.55 24.20 -17.62
CA ALA A 169 28.21 23.84 -18.86
C ALA A 169 29.73 24.07 -18.87
N ALA A 170 30.46 23.13 -19.47
CA ALA A 170 31.71 23.42 -20.17
C ALA A 170 31.90 22.52 -21.40
N GLN A 171 32.03 23.22 -22.52
CA GLN A 171 32.36 22.84 -23.90
C GLN A 171 33.42 21.76 -24.16
N GLN A 172 33.31 21.24 -25.39
CA GLN A 172 34.35 20.79 -26.33
C GLN A 172 34.86 19.34 -26.26
N LYS A 173 34.45 18.57 -27.28
CA LYS A 173 35.38 18.12 -28.33
C LYS A 173 34.67 18.01 -29.68
#